data_AF-A0A835X008-F1
#
_entry.id   AF-A0A835X008-F1
#
_cell.length_a   1.000
_cell.length_b   1.000
_cell.length_c   1.000
_cell.angle_alpha   90.00
_cell.angle_beta   90.00
_cell.angle_gamma   90.00
#
_symmetry.space_group_name_H-M   'P 1'
#
loop_
_entity.id
_entity.type
_entity.pdbx_description
1 polymer ?
#
loop_
_entity_poly.entity_id
_entity_poly.type
_entity_poly.pdbx_seq_one_letter_code
_entity_poly.pdbx_strand_id
1 'polypeptide(L)'
;MDLIKSRLLKTKHRLVCARCGMWVRVIETNEVKNSLSCPYCKGRQITATFYSDYDLQKIIQKKHSGQKISIDEKHKFERAWKVSSLIENFGRTALIVLSGYGVGADTAARILRNMVGEDNLYKQIYEAERQYIMTRGFWDT
;
A
#
# COMPACT_ATOMS: atom_id res chain seq x y z
N MET A 1 0.24 -20.29 11.74
CA MET A 1 -0.10 -18.88 11.45
C MET A 1 1.08 -17.92 11.69
N ASP A 2 1.99 -18.25 12.62
CA ASP A 2 3.07 -17.33 13.03
C ASP A 2 4.09 -17.00 11.95
N LEU A 3 4.39 -17.94 11.04
CA LEU A 3 5.32 -17.70 9.93
C LEU A 3 4.82 -16.59 8.97
N ILE A 4 3.52 -16.62 8.63
CA ILE A 4 2.89 -15.61 7.77
C ILE A 4 2.89 -14.26 8.48
N LYS A 5 2.48 -14.23 9.76
CA LYS A 5 2.47 -13.00 10.57
C LYS A 5 3.87 -12.40 10.66
N SER A 6 4.90 -13.19 10.96
CA SER A 6 6.28 -12.69 11.01
C SER A 6 6.75 -12.15 9.66
N ARG A 7 6.37 -12.78 8.54
CA ARG A 7 6.73 -12.30 7.20
C ARG A 7 6.07 -10.94 6.92
N LEU A 8 4.75 -10.84 7.08
CA LEU A 8 3.99 -9.61 6.82
C LEU A 8 4.54 -8.43 7.65
N LEU A 9 4.95 -8.69 8.89
CA LEU A 9 5.51 -7.68 9.78
C LEU A 9 6.91 -7.20 9.38
N LYS A 10 7.71 -8.06 8.73
CA LYS A 10 9.06 -7.73 8.23
C LYS A 10 9.07 -7.23 6.77
N THR A 11 7.91 -7.18 6.12
CA THR A 11 7.81 -6.66 4.75
C THR A 11 8.20 -5.18 4.71
N LYS A 12 9.08 -4.83 3.77
CA LYS A 12 9.54 -3.46 3.55
C LYS A 12 8.62 -2.73 2.59
N HIS A 13 8.23 -1.53 2.97
CA HIS A 13 7.39 -0.63 2.18
C HIS A 13 8.13 0.67 1.92
N ARG A 14 8.03 1.20 0.70
CA ARG A 14 8.32 2.61 0.45
C ARG A 14 7.05 3.40 0.71
N LEU A 15 7.07 4.23 1.74
CA LEU A 15 6.06 5.24 1.99
C LEU A 15 6.37 6.48 1.17
N VAL A 16 5.34 7.07 0.56
CA VAL A 16 5.43 8.31 -0.22
C VAL A 16 4.26 9.20 0.13
N CYS A 17 4.47 10.52 0.23
CA CYS A 17 3.34 11.44 0.32
C CYS A 17 2.58 11.46 -1.01
N ALA A 18 1.36 10.95 -1.05
CA ALA A 18 0.51 10.92 -2.25
C ALA A 18 0.08 12.32 -2.73
N ARG A 19 0.21 13.34 -1.88
CA ARG A 19 -0.22 14.71 -2.16
C ARG A 19 0.85 15.56 -2.86
N CYS A 20 2.13 15.42 -2.46
CA CYS A 20 3.23 16.24 -3.01
C CYS A 20 4.47 15.44 -3.45
N GLY A 21 4.60 14.17 -3.06
CA GLY A 21 5.74 13.33 -3.43
C GLY A 21 7.09 13.74 -2.81
N MET A 22 7.14 14.76 -1.95
CA MET A 22 8.39 15.27 -1.36
C MET A 22 8.91 14.40 -0.20
N TRP A 23 8.00 13.82 0.59
CA TRP A 23 8.37 12.94 1.69
C TRP A 23 8.35 11.49 1.24
N VAL A 24 9.47 10.80 1.46
CA VAL A 24 9.64 9.37 1.20
C VAL A 24 10.37 8.73 2.37
N ARG A 25 9.96 7.53 2.73
CA ARG A 25 10.66 6.72 3.75
C ARG A 25 10.49 5.24 3.44
N VAL A 26 11.54 4.45 3.60
CA VAL A 26 11.42 2.99 3.61
C VAL A 26 11.33 2.52 5.05
N ILE A 27 10.33 1.70 5.36
CA ILE A 27 10.10 1.12 6.70
C ILE A 27 9.69 -0.34 6.59
N GLU A 28 9.87 -1.09 7.67
CA GLU A 28 9.19 -2.37 7.85
C GLU A 28 7.77 -2.16 8.40
N THR A 29 6.85 -3.08 8.12
CA THR A 29 5.44 -3.00 8.55
C THR A 29 5.28 -2.86 10.07
N ASN A 30 6.18 -3.46 10.85
CA ASN A 30 6.20 -3.35 12.31
C ASN A 30 6.68 -1.99 12.84
N GLU A 31 7.36 -1.18 12.04
CA GLU A 31 7.93 0.12 12.44
C GLU A 31 6.97 1.30 12.22
N VAL A 32 5.83 1.06 11.56
CA VAL A 32 4.92 2.15 11.22
C VAL A 32 4.27 2.76 12.47
N LYS A 33 4.27 4.09 12.52
CA LYS A 33 3.56 4.86 13.54
C LYS A 33 2.07 4.97 13.19
N ASN A 34 1.23 5.05 14.21
CA ASN A 34 -0.22 5.19 14.01
C ASN A 34 -0.63 6.49 13.29
N SER A 35 0.19 7.54 13.38
CA SER A 35 -0.01 8.79 12.66
C SER A 35 1.13 9.02 11.65
N LEU A 36 0.75 9.14 10.39
CA LEU A 36 1.65 9.49 9.29
C LEU A 36 1.24 10.85 8.73
N SER A 37 2.18 11.77 8.65
CA SER A 37 1.96 13.09 8.05
C SER A 37 3.20 13.53 7.29
N CYS A 38 2.97 14.21 6.17
CA CYS A 38 4.04 14.77 5.37
C CYS A 38 4.60 16.02 6.06
N PRO A 39 5.91 16.08 6.38
CA PRO A 39 6.50 17.26 7.01
C PRO A 39 6.50 18.49 6.09
N TYR A 40 6.46 18.29 4.77
CA TYR A 40 6.50 19.36 3.77
C TYR A 40 5.12 20.00 3.53
N CYS A 41 4.10 19.21 3.20
CA CYS A 41 2.76 19.73 2.86
C CYS A 41 1.70 19.55 3.95
N LYS A 42 2.10 18.97 5.11
CA LYS A 42 1.23 18.65 6.26
C LYS A 42 0.06 17.70 5.97
N GLY A 43 -0.03 17.16 4.75
CA GLY A 43 -1.04 16.19 4.36
C GLY A 43 -0.86 14.84 5.06
N ARG A 44 -1.98 14.14 5.28
CA ARG A 44 -2.03 12.80 5.91
C ARG A 44 -2.09 11.66 4.90
N GLN A 45 -2.24 11.99 3.61
CA GLN A 45 -2.27 11.05 2.50
C GLN A 45 -0.86 10.52 2.23
N ILE A 46 -0.46 9.54 3.03
CA ILE A 46 0.77 8.78 2.87
C ILE A 46 0.42 7.42 2.28
N THR A 47 0.89 7.16 1.06
CA THR A 47 0.72 5.88 0.39
C THR A 47 1.88 4.94 0.68
N ALA A 48 1.69 3.66 0.38
CA ALA A 48 2.73 2.64 0.42
C ALA A 48 2.82 1.95 -0.94
N THR A 49 4.05 1.69 -1.36
CA THR A 49 4.38 0.85 -2.53
C THR A 49 5.55 -0.07 -2.18
N PHE A 50 5.92 -0.92 -3.12
CA PHE A 50 7.05 -1.82 -2.97
C PHE A 50 8.36 -1.03 -2.75
N TYR A 51 9.26 -1.56 -1.92
CA TYR A 51 10.49 -0.84 -1.53
C TYR A 51 11.43 -0.49 -2.69
N SER A 52 11.25 -1.08 -3.88
CA SER A 52 12.03 -0.76 -5.08
C SER A 52 11.24 0.00 -6.16
N ASP A 53 9.99 0.42 -5.89
CA ASP A 53 9.24 1.32 -6.78
C ASP A 53 9.69 2.76 -6.55
N TYR A 54 10.60 3.24 -7.40
CA TYR A 54 11.10 4.61 -7.37
C TYR A 54 10.30 5.56 -8.26
N ASP A 55 9.41 5.03 -9.10
CA ASP A 55 8.71 5.80 -10.12
C ASP A 55 7.47 6.48 -9.56
N LEU A 56 6.80 5.86 -8.58
CA LEU A 56 5.62 6.45 -7.96
C LEU A 56 5.87 7.85 -7.40
N GLN A 57 7.04 8.08 -6.80
CA GLN A 57 7.42 9.41 -6.31
C GLN A 57 7.44 10.44 -7.45
N LYS A 58 8.08 10.09 -8.57
CA LYS A 58 8.21 10.97 -9.74
C LYS A 58 6.83 11.27 -10.34
N ILE A 59 5.97 10.27 -10.44
CA ILE A 59 4.59 10.42 -10.94
C ILE A 59 3.79 11.40 -10.07
N ILE A 60 3.87 11.26 -8.75
CA ILE A 60 3.18 12.16 -7.81
C ILE A 60 3.73 13.58 -7.93
N GLN A 61 5.05 13.76 -8.00
CA GLN A 61 5.67 15.09 -8.16
C GLN A 61 5.28 15.74 -9.49
N LYS A 62 5.28 14.97 -10.58
CA LYS A 62 4.84 15.42 -11.91
C LYS A 62 3.39 15.90 -11.87
N LYS A 63 2.48 15.11 -11.28
CA LYS A 63 1.08 15.50 -11.06
C LYS A 63 0.96 16.75 -10.18
N HIS A 64 1.72 16.83 -9.09
CA HIS A 64 1.69 17.95 -8.15
C HIS A 64 2.13 19.27 -8.80
N SER A 65 3.14 19.22 -9.68
CA SER A 65 3.62 20.37 -10.45
C SER A 65 2.71 20.77 -11.63
N GLY A 66 1.55 20.13 -11.80
CA GLY A 66 0.60 20.43 -12.88
C GLY A 66 0.98 19.86 -14.25
N GLN A 67 2.03 19.04 -14.33
CA GLN A 67 2.43 18.39 -15.57
C GLN A 67 1.44 17.29 -15.97
N LYS A 68 1.29 17.08 -17.29
CA LYS A 68 0.46 15.99 -17.84
C LYS A 68 1.11 14.65 -17.53
N ILE A 69 0.33 13.73 -16.96
CA ILE A 69 0.72 12.34 -16.75
C ILE A 69 0.03 11.43 -17.77
N SER A 70 0.68 10.33 -18.15
CA SER A 70 0.12 9.32 -19.06
C SER A 70 -1.06 8.60 -18.40
N ILE A 71 -1.80 7.82 -19.20
CA ILE A 71 -2.93 7.01 -18.69
C ILE A 71 -2.43 5.97 -17.67
N ASP A 72 -1.29 5.31 -17.92
CA ASP A 72 -0.69 4.37 -16.98
C ASP A 72 -0.23 5.06 -15.68
N GLU A 73 0.43 6.22 -15.81
CA GLU A 73 0.84 7.03 -14.65
C GLU A 73 -0.39 7.47 -13.83
N LYS A 74 -1.49 7.82 -14.50
CA LYS A 74 -2.75 8.19 -13.85
C LYS A 74 -3.33 7.03 -13.06
N HIS A 75 -3.38 5.82 -13.62
CA HIS A 75 -3.83 4.64 -12.89
C HIS A 75 -2.95 4.31 -11.67
N LYS A 76 -1.62 4.45 -11.81
CA LYS A 76 -0.69 4.30 -10.68
C LYS A 76 -0.95 5.35 -9.58
N PHE A 77 -1.16 6.61 -9.96
CA PHE A 77 -1.49 7.68 -9.04
C PHE A 77 -2.82 7.44 -8.31
N GLU A 78 -3.88 7.05 -9.02
CA GLU A 78 -5.19 6.77 -8.43
C GLU A 78 -5.13 5.59 -7.45
N ARG A 79 -4.41 4.52 -7.81
CA ARG A 79 -4.14 3.39 -6.91
C ARG A 79 -3.40 3.85 -5.66
N ALA A 80 -2.35 4.65 -5.83
CA ALA A 80 -1.58 5.19 -4.72
C ALA A 80 -2.44 6.09 -3.80
N TRP A 81 -3.33 6.90 -4.37
CA TRP A 81 -4.27 7.71 -3.61
C TRP A 81 -5.21 6.84 -2.77
N LYS A 82 -5.79 5.79 -3.38
CA LYS A 82 -6.64 4.84 -2.68
C LYS A 82 -5.92 4.13 -1.52
N VAL A 83 -4.69 3.68 -1.75
CA VAL A 83 -3.84 3.12 -0.68
C VAL A 83 -3.60 4.14 0.43
N SER A 84 -3.35 5.40 0.09
CA SER A 84 -3.14 6.45 1.10
C SER A 84 -4.36 6.65 2.00
N SER A 85 -5.57 6.57 1.43
CA SER A 85 -6.81 6.63 2.21
C SER A 85 -6.98 5.41 3.12
N LEU A 86 -6.58 4.20 2.68
CA LEU A 86 -6.60 3.03 3.54
C LEU A 86 -5.63 3.17 4.71
N ILE A 87 -4.42 3.66 4.46
CA ILE A 87 -3.42 3.88 5.51
C ILE A 87 -3.87 4.97 6.48
N GLU A 88 -4.47 6.05 5.98
CA GLU A 88 -5.02 7.11 6.83
C GLU A 88 -6.13 6.60 7.77
N ASN A 89 -7.02 5.72 7.29
CA ASN A 89 -8.15 5.21 8.07
C ASN A 89 -7.80 4.02 8.99
N PHE A 90 -6.95 3.10 8.53
CA PHE A 90 -6.67 1.84 9.24
C PHE A 90 -5.24 1.74 9.78
N GLY A 91 -4.39 2.74 9.51
CA GLY A 91 -3.02 2.83 10.04
C GLY A 91 -2.18 1.59 9.73
N ARG A 92 -1.56 1.03 10.78
CA ARG A 92 -0.70 -0.16 10.68
C ARG A 92 -1.42 -1.36 10.08
N THR A 93 -2.71 -1.53 10.37
CA THR A 93 -3.51 -2.65 9.86
C THR A 93 -3.57 -2.66 8.34
N ALA A 94 -3.69 -1.48 7.70
CA ALA A 94 -3.64 -1.39 6.24
C ALA A 94 -2.30 -1.88 5.67
N LEU A 95 -1.17 -1.51 6.28
CA LEU A 95 0.14 -1.97 5.83
C LEU A 95 0.33 -3.48 6.02
N ILE A 96 -0.21 -4.07 7.08
CA ILE A 96 -0.21 -5.53 7.27
C ILE A 96 -0.94 -6.20 6.10
N VAL A 97 -2.11 -5.71 5.73
CA VAL A 97 -2.89 -6.24 4.60
C VAL A 97 -2.14 -6.07 3.28
N LEU A 98 -1.60 -4.88 3.02
CA LEU A 98 -0.82 -4.56 1.81
C LEU A 98 0.53 -5.30 1.73
N SER A 99 0.98 -5.92 2.82
CA SER A 99 2.15 -6.79 2.83
C SER A 99 1.88 -8.18 2.23
N GLY A 100 0.61 -8.49 1.96
CA GLY A 100 0.21 -9.72 1.31
C GLY A 100 0.61 -9.75 -0.17
N TYR A 101 1.11 -10.89 -0.64
CA TYR A 101 1.43 -11.11 -2.04
C TYR A 101 0.19 -10.98 -2.93
N GLY A 102 0.28 -10.13 -3.96
CA GLY A 102 -0.84 -9.85 -4.86
C GLY A 102 -1.96 -9.02 -4.23
N VAL A 103 -1.79 -8.51 -3.01
CA VAL A 103 -2.80 -7.67 -2.35
C VAL A 103 -2.62 -6.21 -2.76
N GLY A 104 -3.33 -5.81 -3.82
CA GLY A 104 -3.44 -4.42 -4.25
C GLY A 104 -4.48 -3.60 -3.47
N ALA A 105 -4.66 -2.33 -3.86
CA ALA A 105 -5.55 -1.39 -3.18
C ALA A 105 -7.01 -1.89 -3.04
N ASP A 106 -7.56 -2.53 -4.07
CA ASP A 106 -8.95 -3.01 -4.07
C ASP A 106 -9.14 -4.21 -3.15
N THR A 107 -8.23 -5.19 -3.24
CA THR A 107 -8.20 -6.36 -2.37
C THR A 107 -8.01 -5.94 -0.92
N ALA A 108 -7.08 -5.03 -0.66
CA ALA A 108 -6.85 -4.50 0.68
C ALA A 108 -8.09 -3.80 1.25
N ALA A 109 -8.75 -2.95 0.45
CA ALA A 109 -9.97 -2.28 0.87
C ALA A 109 -11.09 -3.28 1.21
N ARG A 110 -11.22 -4.39 0.47
CA ARG A 110 -12.21 -5.44 0.76
C ARG A 110 -11.89 -6.15 2.07
N ILE A 111 -10.64 -6.55 2.28
CA ILE A 111 -10.20 -7.23 3.51
C ILE A 111 -10.44 -6.32 4.73
N LEU A 112 -10.02 -5.06 4.64
CA LEU A 112 -10.15 -4.09 5.74
C LEU A 112 -11.61 -3.80 6.09
N ARG A 113 -12.52 -3.74 5.10
CA ARG A 113 -13.97 -3.55 5.35
C ARG A 113 -14.63 -4.74 6.04
N ASN A 114 -14.16 -5.96 5.78
CA ASN A 114 -14.77 -7.19 6.29
C ASN A 114 -14.04 -7.74 7.53
N MET A 115 -13.09 -6.99 8.10
CA MET A 115 -12.28 -7.47 9.22
C MET A 115 -13.12 -7.58 10.50
N VAL A 116 -13.21 -8.80 11.04
CA VAL A 116 -13.80 -9.07 12.36
C VAL A 116 -12.73 -9.66 13.28
N GLY A 117 -11.91 -8.78 13.86
CA GLY A 117 -10.78 -9.18 14.71
C GLY A 117 -9.50 -9.54 13.96
N GLU A 118 -8.42 -9.78 14.72
CA GLU A 118 -7.07 -9.96 14.18
C GLU A 118 -6.90 -11.31 13.45
N ASP A 119 -7.41 -12.42 13.99
CA ASP A 119 -7.27 -13.74 13.36
C ASP A 119 -7.97 -13.82 12.01
N ASN A 120 -9.15 -13.20 11.90
CA ASN A 120 -9.89 -13.10 10.66
C ASN A 120 -9.12 -12.29 9.61
N LEU A 121 -8.39 -11.24 10.02
CA LEU A 121 -7.55 -10.44 9.13
C LEU A 121 -6.48 -11.30 8.44
N TYR A 122 -5.70 -12.05 9.22
CA TYR A 122 -4.62 -12.89 8.66
C TYR A 122 -5.17 -14.01 7.79
N LYS A 123 -6.32 -14.59 8.16
CA LYS A 123 -6.99 -15.59 7.32
C LYS A 123 -7.39 -15.01 5.96
N GLN A 124 -8.00 -13.82 5.94
CA GLN A 124 -8.38 -13.15 4.69
C GLN A 124 -7.17 -12.77 3.82
N ILE A 125 -6.04 -12.35 4.44
CA ILE A 125 -4.79 -12.10 3.71
C ILE A 125 -4.30 -13.41 3.06
N TYR A 126 -4.24 -14.50 3.82
CA TYR A 126 -3.79 -15.80 3.31
C TYR A 126 -4.66 -16.31 2.15
N GLU A 127 -5.99 -16.17 2.24
CA GLU A 127 -6.90 -16.53 1.17
C GLU A 127 -6.66 -15.69 -0.10
N ALA A 128 -6.42 -14.39 0.04
CA ALA A 128 -6.08 -13.52 -1.08
C ALA A 128 -4.74 -13.89 -1.72
N GLU A 129 -3.71 -14.23 -0.92
CA GLU A 129 -2.41 -14.70 -1.44
C GLU A 129 -2.56 -16.02 -2.21
N ARG A 130 -3.34 -16.97 -1.66
CA ARG A 130 -3.61 -18.24 -2.32
C ARG A 130 -4.32 -18.02 -3.66
N GLN A 131 -5.32 -17.14 -3.70
CA GLN A 131 -6.00 -16.80 -4.96
C GLN A 131 -5.06 -16.15 -5.96
N TYR A 132 -4.18 -15.25 -5.53
CA TYR A 132 -3.17 -14.65 -6.39
C TYR A 132 -2.22 -15.70 -6.96
N ILE A 133 -1.68 -16.61 -6.14
CA ILE A 133 -0.77 -17.67 -6.58
C ILE A 133 -1.45 -18.62 -7.58
N MET A 134 -2.72 -18.98 -7.34
CA MET A 134 -3.46 -19.87 -8.25
C MET A 134 -3.76 -19.21 -9.60
N THR A 135 -4.01 -17.90 -9.60
CA THR A 135 -4.44 -17.21 -10.83
C THR A 135 -3.29 -16.56 -11.59
N ARG A 136 -2.16 -16.18 -10.95
CA ARG A 136 -1.07 -15.41 -11.57
C ARG A 136 -0.51 -16.00 -12.88
N GLY A 137 -0.49 -17.34 -13.01
CA GLY A 137 -0.02 -18.00 -14.24
C GLY A 137 -0.88 -17.73 -15.47
N PHE A 138 -2.13 -17.27 -15.29
CA PHE A 138 -3.04 -16.92 -16.37
C PHE A 138 -2.96 -15.43 -16.79
N TRP A 139 -2.12 -14.62 -16.12
CA TRP A 139 -1.99 -13.18 -16.42
C TRP A 139 -0.71 -12.84 -17.19
N ASP A 140 0.23 -13.80 -17.29
CA ASP A 140 1.47 -13.67 -18.05
C ASP A 140 1.31 -14.23 -19.50
N THR A 141 0.07 -14.22 -20.05
CA THR A 141 -0.24 -14.64 -21.44
C THR A 141 -0.71 -13.48 -22.29
#